data_AF-A0A645JHM8-F1
#
_entry.id   AF-A0A645JHM8-F1
#
_cell.length_a   1.000
_cell.length_b   1.000
_cell.length_c   1.000
_cell.angle_alpha   90.00
_cell.angle_beta   90.00
_cell.angle_gamma   90.00
#
_symmetry.space_group_name_H-M   'P 1'
#
loop_
_entity.id
_entity.type
_entity.pdbx_description
1 polymer ?
#
loop_
_entity_poly.entity_id
_entity_poly.type
_entity_poly.pdbx_seq_one_letter_code
_entity_poly.pdbx_strand_id
1 'polypeptide(L)'
;MPDIETQYILSSDAVKFVPHRALDKKYLLYAINSSMFRSQIYSEVQGITRVLTSLTKLKKYLIPLSPLAEQKRIVEKIEELLSCTKQLIK
;
A
#
# COMPACT_ATOMS: atom_id res chain seq x y z
N MET A 1 -5.10 4.70 22.76
CA MET A 1 -6.18 5.06 21.83
C MET A 1 -5.69 6.31 21.11
N PRO A 2 -5.60 6.40 19.77
CA PRO A 2 -5.08 7.60 19.15
C PRO A 2 -6.19 8.64 18.96
N ASP A 3 -5.88 9.87 19.37
CA ASP A 3 -6.70 11.08 19.44
C ASP A 3 -7.35 11.49 18.11
N ILE A 4 -8.56 12.04 18.21
CA ILE A 4 -9.49 12.35 17.11
C ILE A 4 -9.26 13.77 16.52
N GLU A 5 -8.31 14.56 17.02
CA GLU A 5 -8.22 16.00 16.71
C GLU A 5 -7.15 16.42 15.70
N THR A 6 -6.58 15.52 14.91
CA THR A 6 -5.75 15.95 13.75
C THR A 6 -6.60 15.92 12.49
N GLN A 7 -7.18 17.06 12.16
CA GLN A 7 -7.88 17.27 10.89
C GLN A 7 -6.83 17.29 9.77
N TYR A 8 -6.45 16.11 9.27
CA TYR A 8 -5.63 15.98 8.08
C TYR A 8 -6.41 16.53 6.90
N ILE A 9 -6.05 17.72 6.42
CA ILE A 9 -6.49 18.22 5.13
C ILE A 9 -5.82 17.35 4.07
N LEU A 10 -6.49 16.26 3.71
CA LEU A 10 -6.13 15.47 2.55
C LEU A 10 -6.41 16.36 1.34
N SER A 11 -5.35 16.82 0.67
CA SER A 11 -5.46 17.47 -0.64
C SER A 11 -6.36 16.64 -1.56
N SER A 12 -7.05 17.29 -2.51
CA SER A 12 -8.07 16.68 -3.40
C SER A 12 -7.64 15.39 -4.12
N ASP A 13 -6.33 15.10 -4.15
CA ASP A 13 -5.71 13.94 -4.80
C ASP A 13 -5.36 12.78 -3.82
N ALA A 14 -5.79 12.83 -2.54
CA ALA A 14 -5.48 11.79 -1.55
C ALA A 14 -6.72 10.99 -1.10
N VAL A 15 -6.63 9.66 -1.17
CA VAL A 15 -7.72 8.75 -0.76
C VAL A 15 -7.38 8.12 0.58
N LYS A 16 -8.25 8.32 1.59
CA LYS A 16 -8.15 7.63 2.87
C LYS A 16 -8.63 6.18 2.72
N PHE A 17 -7.71 5.22 2.85
CA PHE A 17 -8.04 3.81 2.90
C PHE A 17 -8.17 3.35 4.36
N VAL A 18 -9.34 2.85 4.76
CA VAL A 18 -9.56 2.26 6.08
C VAL A 18 -9.56 0.74 5.91
N PRO A 19 -8.47 0.04 6.25
CA PRO A 19 -8.43 -1.41 6.12
C PRO A 19 -9.42 -2.06 7.07
N HIS A 20 -10.05 -3.15 6.62
CA HIS A 20 -10.86 -4.00 7.47
C HIS A 20 -10.00 -4.67 8.56
N ARG A 21 -10.60 -5.10 9.67
CA ARG A 21 -9.86 -5.71 10.81
C ARG A 21 -9.05 -6.96 10.44
N ALA A 22 -9.40 -7.59 9.31
CA ALA A 22 -8.72 -8.73 8.73
C ALA A 22 -7.46 -8.38 7.90
N LEU A 23 -7.08 -7.10 7.82
CA LEU A 23 -5.93 -6.62 7.07
C LEU A 23 -4.90 -5.95 7.99
N ASP A 24 -3.67 -6.43 7.91
CA ASP A 24 -2.53 -5.78 8.51
C ASP A 24 -2.14 -4.52 7.71
N LYS A 25 -1.91 -3.41 8.41
CA LYS A 25 -1.60 -2.11 7.81
C LYS A 25 -0.26 -2.12 7.08
N LYS A 26 0.75 -2.78 7.65
CA LYS A 26 2.08 -2.89 7.03
C LYS A 26 2.01 -3.77 5.79
N TYR A 27 1.28 -4.89 5.87
CA TYR A 27 1.05 -5.75 4.72
C TYR A 27 0.42 -4.98 3.56
N LEU A 28 -0.64 -4.22 3.82
CA LEU A 28 -1.29 -3.40 2.80
C LEU A 28 -0.32 -2.37 2.21
N LEU A 29 0.51 -1.72 3.03
CA LEU A 29 1.50 -0.75 2.57
C LEU A 29 2.54 -1.37 1.64
N TYR A 30 3.04 -2.56 1.96
CA TYR A 30 3.95 -3.30 1.08
C TYR A 30 3.25 -3.82 -0.17
N ALA A 31 2.01 -4.29 -0.05
CA ALA A 31 1.23 -4.80 -1.16
C ALA A 31 0.91 -3.71 -2.19
N ILE A 32 0.53 -2.51 -1.75
CA ILE A 32 0.32 -1.34 -2.63
C ILE A 32 1.63 -0.89 -3.29
N ASN A 33 2.76 -1.00 -2.56
CA ASN A 33 4.07 -0.67 -3.12
C ASN A 33 4.69 -1.78 -3.98
N SER A 34 4.07 -2.96 -4.02
CA SER A 34 4.56 -4.09 -4.80
C SER A 34 4.52 -3.79 -6.29
N SER A 35 5.42 -4.42 -7.03
CA SER A 35 5.43 -4.35 -8.50
C SER A 35 4.10 -4.82 -9.09
N MET A 36 3.43 -5.81 -8.48
CA MET A 36 2.13 -6.30 -8.97
C MET A 36 1.04 -5.22 -8.95
N PHE A 37 0.94 -4.46 -7.87
CA PHE A 37 -0.05 -3.39 -7.76
C PHE A 37 0.31 -2.21 -8.67
N ARG A 38 1.60 -1.86 -8.71
CA ARG A 38 2.12 -0.83 -9.61
C ARG A 38 1.89 -1.20 -11.08
N SER A 39 2.15 -2.44 -11.49
CA SER A 39 1.93 -2.91 -12.86
C SER A 39 0.47 -2.83 -13.27
N GLN A 40 -0.48 -3.13 -12.36
CA GLN A 40 -1.91 -2.92 -12.62
C GLN A 40 -2.20 -1.45 -12.91
N ILE A 41 -1.65 -0.54 -12.12
CA ILE A 41 -1.79 0.92 -12.34
C ILE A 41 -1.14 1.33 -13.67
N TYR A 42 0.11 0.96 -13.91
CA TYR A 42 0.86 1.38 -15.10
C TYR A 42 0.29 0.80 -16.40
N SER A 43 -0.28 -0.42 -16.36
CA SER A 43 -0.96 -1.01 -17.53
C SER A 43 -2.19 -0.22 -17.96
N GLU A 44 -2.82 0.49 -17.03
CA GLU A 44 -4.04 1.27 -17.26
C GLU A 44 -3.75 2.76 -17.52
N VAL A 45 -2.55 3.24 -17.22
CA VAL A 45 -2.16 4.65 -17.35
C VAL A 45 -1.51 4.86 -18.72
N GLN A 46 -2.33 5.20 -19.70
CA GLN A 46 -1.94 5.57 -21.08
C GLN A 46 -1.33 6.99 -21.20
N GLY A 47 -0.64 7.51 -20.17
CA GLY A 47 -0.14 8.88 -20.22
C GLY A 47 0.77 9.27 -19.07
N ILE A 48 1.94 9.80 -19.41
CA ILE A 48 3.12 10.02 -18.56
C ILE A 48 2.98 11.21 -17.59
N THR A 49 1.84 11.93 -17.57
CA THR A 49 1.80 13.28 -16.99
C THR A 49 1.11 13.37 -15.62
N ARG A 50 0.23 12.45 -15.24
CA ARG A 50 -0.35 12.39 -13.88
C ARG A 50 -1.01 11.03 -13.63
N VAL A 51 -0.41 10.19 -12.77
CA VAL A 51 -0.99 8.91 -12.34
C VAL A 51 -2.14 9.20 -11.36
N LEU A 52 -3.26 9.70 -11.88
CA LEU A 52 -4.49 9.90 -11.13
C LEU A 52 -5.34 8.65 -11.29
N THR A 53 -5.14 7.68 -10.41
CA THR A 53 -6.06 6.56 -10.28
C THR A 53 -7.38 7.10 -9.70
N SER A 54 -8.43 7.15 -10.51
CA SER A 54 -9.78 7.45 -10.02
C SER A 54 -10.21 6.41 -8.96
N LEU A 55 -10.95 6.84 -7.94
CA LEU A 55 -11.46 5.99 -6.86
C LEU A 55 -12.18 4.73 -7.36
N THR A 56 -12.87 4.82 -8.50
CA THR A 56 -13.54 3.71 -9.18
C THR A 56 -12.57 2.65 -9.70
N LYS A 57 -11.38 3.06 -10.17
CA LYS A 57 -10.32 2.16 -10.64
C LYS A 57 -9.56 1.54 -9.47
N LEU A 58 -9.32 2.32 -8.41
CA LEU A 58 -8.69 1.82 -7.18
C LEU A 58 -9.45 0.62 -6.59
N LYS A 59 -10.80 0.64 -6.66
CA LYS A 59 -11.66 -0.48 -6.23
C LYS A 59 -11.56 -1.73 -7.12
N LYS A 60 -11.03 -1.61 -8.34
CA LYS A 60 -10.87 -2.73 -9.28
C LYS A 60 -9.52 -3.42 -9.13
N TYR A 61 -8.52 -2.77 -8.55
CA TYR A 61 -7.22 -3.37 -8.37
C TYR A 61 -7.29 -4.50 -7.36
N LEU A 62 -6.65 -5.61 -7.72
CA LEU A 62 -6.63 -6.82 -6.92
C LEU A 62 -5.35 -6.85 -6.11
N ILE A 63 -5.50 -7.13 -4.82
CA ILE A 63 -4.41 -7.39 -3.89
C ILE A 63 -4.58 -8.81 -3.37
N PRO A 64 -3.54 -9.67 -3.41
CA PRO A 64 -3.62 -10.99 -2.80
C PRO A 64 -3.88 -10.83 -1.30
N LEU A 65 -4.96 -11.43 -0.81
CA LEU A 65 -5.33 -11.32 0.60
C LEU A 65 -5.03 -12.66 1.29
N SER A 66 -3.84 -12.77 1.85
CA SER A 66 -3.44 -13.93 2.63
C SER A 66 -4.08 -13.91 4.04
N PRO A 67 -4.13 -15.04 4.76
CA PRO A 67 -4.58 -15.06 6.16
C PRO A 67 -3.77 -14.12 7.05
N LEU A 68 -4.37 -13.58 8.12
CA LEU A 68 -3.71 -12.62 9.03
C LEU A 68 -2.35 -13.10 9.57
N ALA A 69 -2.20 -14.40 9.87
CA ALA A 69 -0.94 -14.97 10.32
C ALA A 69 0.15 -14.89 9.23
N GLU A 70 -0.21 -15.20 7.98
CA GLU A 70 0.68 -15.13 6.83
C GLU A 70 1.01 -13.67 6.45
N GLN A 71 0.05 -12.75 6.55
CA GLN A 71 0.31 -11.33 6.34
C GLN A 71 1.44 -10.84 7.27
N LYS A 72 1.41 -11.21 8.55
CA LYS A 72 2.46 -10.87 9.52
C LYS A 72 3.81 -11.50 9.17
N ARG A 73 3.83 -12.78 8.82
CA ARG A 73 5.07 -13.47 8.39
C ARG A 73 5.71 -12.81 7.17
N ILE A 74 4.91 -12.44 6.18
CA ILE A 74 5.39 -11.75 4.98
C ILE A 74 5.99 -10.40 5.34
N VAL A 75 5.30 -9.61 6.19
CA VAL A 75 5.79 -8.31 6.67
C VAL A 75 7.11 -8.46 7.40
N GLU A 76 7.21 -9.41 8.33
CA GLU A 76 8.43 -9.69 9.08
C GLU A 76 9.58 -10.03 8.13
N LYS A 77 9.34 -10.88 7.12
CA LYS A 77 10.37 -11.24 6.16
C LYS A 77 10.82 -10.08 5.29
N ILE A 78 9.90 -9.20 4.88
CA ILE A 78 10.23 -7.98 4.14
C ILE A 78 11.05 -7.04 5.01
N GLU A 79 10.68 -6.85 6.29
CA GLU A 79 11.41 -5.99 7.22
C GLU A 79 12.82 -6.52 7.50
N GLU A 80 13.01 -7.83 7.67
CA GLU A 80 14.33 -8.47 7.77
C GLU A 80 15.20 -8.14 6.56
N LEU A 81 14.68 -8.36 5.34
CA LEU A 81 15.44 -8.15 4.10
C LEU A 81 15.78 -6.67 3.88
N LEU A 82 14.83 -5.77 4.15
CA LEU A 82 15.03 -4.32 4.06
C LEU A 82 16.03 -3.81 5.10
N SER A 83 16.03 -4.40 6.30
CA SER A 83 17.02 -4.09 7.34
C SER A 83 18.43 -4.43 6.86
N CYS A 84 18.62 -5.63 6.27
CA CYS A 84 19.90 -6.02 5.68
C CYS A 84 20.33 -5.10 4.52
N THR A 85 19.40 -4.66 3.66
CA THR A 85 19.77 -3.78 2.52
C THR A 85 20.12 -2.36 2.96
N LYS A 86 19.47 -1.81 3.99
CA LYS A 86 19.82 -0.48 4.52
C LYS A 86 21.25 -0.41 5.07
N GLN A 87 21.82 -1.53 5.50
CA GLN A 87 23.20 -1.59 5.99
C GLN A 87 24.24 -1.54 4.85
N LEU A 88 23.84 -1.81 3.60
CA LEU A 88 24.72 -1.85 2.43
C LEU A 88 24.77 -0.54 1.63
N ILE A 89 23.94 0.46 1.98
CA ILE A 89 23.91 1.79 1.32
C ILE A 89 24.66 2.82 2.18
N LYS A 90 25.78 2.41 2.79
CA LYS A 90 26.61 3.29 3.64
C LYS A 90 27.97 3.54 3.01
#